data_AF-A0A7C2WW05-F1
#
_entry.id   AF-A0A7C2WW05-F1
#
_cell.length_a   1.000
_cell.length_b   1.000
_cell.length_c   1.000
_cell.angle_alpha   90.00
_cell.angle_beta   90.00
_cell.angle_gamma   90.00
#
_symmetry.space_group_name_H-M   'P 1'
#
loop_
_entity.id
_entity.type
_entity.pdbx_description
1 polymer ?
#
loop_
_entity_poly.entity_id
_entity_poly.type
_entity_poly.pdbx_seq_one_letter_code
_entity_poly.pdbx_strand_id
1 'polypeptide(L)'
;MNKFQIGPLFMVWIALMLAACSASPYGADDGAYALTTYTNTEMGFRTVVPQYWQQTDSTHRLRAADERDLTVLIQMSLMGLTRAEVEVVGKQEMDLEEFPSQEGSYDSDYLAWELYDFNFFNYYDGLVGVKMGIAEGEDAWYTVLACGDSREVRKAESYYETLFMHVLYNFEPLE
;
A
#
# COMPACT_ATOMS: atom_id res chain seq x y z
N MET A 1 -27.49 13.69 3.03
CA MET A 1 -27.15 12.27 3.23
C MET A 1 -27.02 11.61 1.86
N ASN A 2 -25.88 11.78 1.21
CA ASN A 2 -25.56 11.04 -0.01
C ASN A 2 -24.97 9.70 0.42
N LYS A 3 -25.68 8.61 0.09
CA LYS A 3 -25.16 7.25 0.24
C LYS A 3 -24.09 7.07 -0.82
N PHE A 4 -22.81 7.06 -0.43
CA PHE A 4 -21.77 6.47 -1.26
C PHE A 4 -22.06 4.97 -1.34
N GLN A 5 -22.60 4.52 -2.47
CA GLN A 5 -22.55 3.11 -2.84
C GLN A 5 -21.11 2.80 -3.26
N ILE A 6 -20.31 2.28 -2.32
CA ILE A 6 -19.11 1.53 -2.68
C ILE A 6 -19.63 0.19 -3.21
N GLY A 7 -19.80 0.11 -4.53
CA GLY A 7 -20.26 -1.10 -5.21
C GLY A 7 -19.16 -2.18 -5.23
N PRO A 8 -19.52 -3.44 -5.52
CA PRO A 8 -18.61 -4.61 -5.54
C PRO A 8 -17.68 -4.62 -6.77
N LEU A 9 -17.22 -3.44 -7.21
CA LEU A 9 -16.42 -3.25 -8.42
C LEU A 9 -14.91 -3.41 -8.20
N PHE A 10 -14.45 -3.48 -6.94
CA PHE A 10 -13.02 -3.54 -6.61
C PHE A 10 -12.39 -4.95 -6.78
N MET A 11 -13.13 -6.03 -6.48
CA MET A 11 -12.62 -7.41 -6.57
C MET A 11 -12.40 -7.93 -8.01
N VAL A 12 -12.91 -7.24 -9.04
CA VAL A 12 -12.81 -7.73 -10.44
C VAL A 12 -11.54 -7.22 -11.14
N TRP A 13 -10.85 -6.21 -10.60
CA TRP A 13 -9.72 -5.58 -11.30
C TRP A 13 -8.36 -6.26 -11.09
N ILE A 14 -8.13 -6.89 -9.94
CA ILE A 14 -6.87 -7.61 -9.67
C ILE A 14 -6.75 -8.82 -10.61
N ALA A 15 -7.85 -9.52 -10.91
CA ALA A 15 -7.84 -10.70 -11.77
C ALA A 15 -7.72 -10.40 -13.29
N LEU A 16 -8.14 -9.23 -13.78
CA LEU A 16 -8.14 -8.92 -15.21
C LEU A 16 -6.83 -8.28 -15.72
N MET A 17 -5.98 -7.76 -14.83
CA MET A 17 -4.69 -7.16 -15.19
C MET A 17 -3.61 -8.20 -15.56
N LEU A 18 -3.81 -9.48 -15.19
CA LEU A 18 -2.86 -10.57 -15.48
C LEU A 18 -2.67 -10.88 -16.96
N ALA A 19 -3.60 -10.52 -17.84
CA ALA A 19 -3.53 -10.89 -19.26
C ALA A 19 -2.60 -10.01 -20.11
N ALA A 20 -2.04 -8.93 -19.57
CA ALA A 20 -1.15 -8.02 -20.29
C ALA A 20 0.35 -8.23 -19.98
N CYS A 21 0.70 -9.20 -19.14
CA CYS A 21 2.10 -9.54 -18.85
C CYS A 21 2.69 -10.43 -19.96
N SER A 22 2.82 -9.91 -21.18
CA SER A 22 3.63 -10.57 -22.21
C SER A 22 4.94 -9.80 -22.40
N ALA A 23 5.99 -10.36 -21.80
CA ALA A 23 7.40 -10.09 -22.05
C ALA A 23 7.86 -8.65 -21.81
N SER A 24 8.15 -8.31 -20.56
CA SER A 24 9.17 -7.30 -20.27
C SER A 24 10.49 -7.97 -19.83
N PRO A 25 11.64 -7.54 -20.35
CA PRO A 25 12.94 -8.06 -19.97
C PRO A 25 13.41 -7.35 -18.70
N TYR A 26 12.69 -7.49 -17.59
CA TYR A 26 13.15 -6.92 -16.32
C TYR A 26 13.72 -8.05 -15.48
N GLY A 27 15.03 -8.19 -15.59
CA GLY A 27 15.81 -9.05 -14.70
C GLY A 27 15.61 -8.59 -13.26
N ALA A 28 15.37 -9.57 -12.38
CA ALA A 28 15.62 -9.44 -10.97
C ALA A 28 17.08 -8.99 -10.79
N ASP A 29 17.30 -7.69 -10.63
CA ASP A 29 18.57 -7.18 -10.14
C ASP A 29 18.38 -6.94 -8.64
N ASP A 30 19.05 -7.76 -7.84
CA ASP A 30 19.04 -7.77 -6.37
C ASP A 30 19.80 -6.55 -5.78
N GLY A 31 19.80 -5.41 -6.47
CA GLY A 31 20.73 -4.31 -6.26
C GLY A 31 20.05 -2.96 -6.02
N ALA A 32 19.85 -2.63 -4.74
CA ALA A 32 19.54 -1.30 -4.19
C ALA A 32 18.27 -0.58 -4.69
N TYR A 33 17.49 -0.10 -3.72
CA TYR A 33 16.25 0.66 -3.88
C TYR A 33 16.47 1.93 -4.73
N ALA A 34 16.36 1.79 -6.06
CA ALA A 34 16.22 2.95 -6.91
C ALA A 34 14.83 3.55 -6.63
N LEU A 35 14.78 4.42 -5.62
CA LEU A 35 13.60 5.18 -5.25
C LEU A 35 13.62 6.48 -6.05
N THR A 36 12.48 6.81 -6.64
CA THR A 36 12.26 8.10 -7.26
C THR A 36 11.22 8.87 -6.47
N THR A 37 11.36 10.19 -6.42
CA THR A 37 10.31 11.06 -5.92
C THR A 37 9.06 10.89 -6.78
N TYR A 38 7.91 10.87 -6.12
CA TYR A 38 6.60 10.76 -6.72
C TYR A 38 5.67 11.79 -6.06
N THR A 39 4.96 12.54 -6.88
CA THR A 39 3.94 13.48 -6.42
C THR A 39 2.59 13.01 -6.94
N ASN A 40 1.66 12.74 -6.04
CA ASN A 40 0.28 12.49 -6.37
C ASN A 40 -0.56 13.73 -6.06
N THR A 41 -0.80 14.56 -7.08
CA THR A 41 -1.61 15.77 -6.95
C THR A 41 -3.11 15.47 -6.78
N GLU A 42 -3.58 14.29 -7.20
CA GLU A 42 -4.97 13.87 -7.01
C GLU A 42 -5.24 13.51 -5.55
N MET A 43 -4.27 12.87 -4.89
CA MET A 43 -4.37 12.44 -3.49
C MET A 43 -3.70 13.42 -2.50
N GLY A 44 -3.11 14.51 -2.99
CA GLY A 44 -2.55 15.56 -2.14
C GLY A 44 -1.32 15.13 -1.33
N PHE A 45 -0.39 14.38 -1.92
CA PHE A 45 0.87 14.03 -1.24
C PHE A 45 2.08 13.93 -2.18
N ARG A 46 3.28 14.06 -1.60
CA ARG A 46 4.58 13.77 -2.19
C ARG A 46 5.26 12.66 -1.38
N THR A 47 5.99 11.77 -2.03
CA THR A 47 6.66 10.63 -1.40
C THR A 47 7.74 10.06 -2.33
N VAL A 48 8.24 8.87 -2.02
CA VAL A 48 9.12 8.07 -2.86
C VAL A 48 8.46 6.75 -3.25
N VAL A 49 8.82 6.24 -4.42
CA VAL A 49 8.33 4.94 -4.93
C VAL A 49 9.45 4.20 -5.64
N PRO A 50 9.38 2.87 -5.74
CA PRO A 50 10.33 2.11 -6.54
C PRO A 50 10.25 2.51 -8.02
N GLN A 51 11.39 2.88 -8.60
CA GLN A 51 11.49 3.41 -9.97
C GLN A 51 10.94 2.46 -11.04
N TYR A 52 11.07 1.15 -10.82
CA TYR A 52 10.74 0.13 -11.81
C TYR A 52 9.39 -0.55 -11.58
N TRP A 53 8.63 -0.13 -10.56
CA TRP A 53 7.31 -0.70 -10.31
C TRP A 53 6.26 -0.07 -11.21
N GLN A 54 5.40 -0.91 -11.77
CA GLN A 54 4.31 -0.49 -12.64
C GLN A 54 3.22 0.19 -11.84
N GLN A 55 2.87 1.41 -12.22
CA GLN A 55 1.68 2.07 -11.70
C GLN A 55 0.43 1.52 -12.39
N THR A 56 -0.55 1.04 -11.60
CA THR A 56 -1.82 0.53 -12.14
C THR A 56 -2.95 1.55 -12.03
N ASP A 57 -2.91 2.40 -11.01
CA ASP A 57 -3.85 3.51 -10.79
C ASP A 57 -3.19 4.62 -9.94
N SER A 58 -3.99 5.53 -9.37
CA SER A 58 -3.46 6.63 -8.55
C SER A 58 -2.91 6.17 -7.19
N THR A 59 -3.23 4.97 -6.70
CA THR A 59 -2.82 4.51 -5.37
C THR A 59 -1.90 3.29 -5.39
N HIS A 60 -1.90 2.47 -6.46
CA HIS A 60 -1.22 1.18 -6.51
C HIS A 60 0.02 1.19 -7.42
N ARG A 61 1.08 0.53 -6.94
CA ARG A 61 2.27 0.16 -7.72
C ARG A 61 2.62 -1.31 -7.51
N LEU A 62 2.75 -2.04 -8.62
CA LEU A 62 3.07 -3.46 -8.64
C LEU A 62 4.53 -3.67 -9.04
N ARG A 63 5.23 -4.59 -8.36
CA ARG A 63 6.54 -5.06 -8.84
C ARG A 63 6.39 -5.88 -10.12
N ALA A 64 5.38 -6.75 -10.16
CA ALA A 64 5.02 -7.58 -11.32
C ALA A 64 6.22 -8.34 -11.93
N ALA A 65 7.08 -8.94 -11.10
CA ALA A 65 8.21 -9.73 -11.57
C ALA A 65 7.75 -10.97 -12.37
N ASP A 66 6.62 -11.56 -12.00
CA ASP A 66 5.89 -12.58 -12.74
C ASP A 66 4.39 -12.61 -12.36
N GLU A 67 3.62 -13.52 -12.97
CA GLU A 67 2.16 -13.66 -12.78
C GLU A 67 1.73 -14.01 -11.34
N ARG A 68 2.65 -14.45 -10.48
CA ARG A 68 2.37 -14.81 -9.07
C ARG A 68 2.97 -13.81 -8.09
N ASP A 69 3.55 -12.73 -8.58
CA ASP A 69 4.18 -11.73 -7.73
C ASP A 69 3.12 -10.84 -7.06
N LEU A 70 2.94 -11.04 -5.77
CA LEU A 70 1.93 -10.34 -4.94
C LEU A 70 2.41 -8.99 -4.42
N THR A 71 3.59 -8.58 -4.86
CA THR A 71 4.28 -7.42 -4.32
C THR A 71 3.62 -6.13 -4.81
N VAL A 72 2.99 -5.42 -3.88
CA VAL A 72 2.30 -4.15 -4.15
C VAL A 72 2.61 -3.11 -3.08
N LEU A 73 2.74 -1.86 -3.51
CA LEU A 73 2.82 -0.68 -2.67
C LEU A 73 1.55 0.12 -2.93
N ILE A 74 0.82 0.40 -1.86
CA ILE A 74 -0.42 1.17 -1.90
C ILE A 74 -0.21 2.45 -1.09
N GLN A 75 -0.54 3.59 -1.67
CA GLN A 75 -0.42 4.91 -1.03
C GLN A 75 -1.72 5.68 -1.28
N MET A 76 -2.41 6.08 -0.23
CA MET A 76 -3.73 6.71 -0.35
C MET A 76 -3.93 7.86 0.63
N SER A 77 -4.82 8.76 0.25
CA SER A 77 -5.35 9.84 1.08
C SER A 77 -6.86 9.67 1.17
N LEU A 78 -7.36 9.60 2.40
CA LEU A 78 -8.76 9.36 2.72
C LEU A 78 -9.36 10.66 3.31
N MET A 79 -9.65 11.60 2.41
CA MET A 79 -10.15 12.93 2.77
C MET A 79 -11.55 12.87 3.39
N GLY A 80 -11.75 13.65 4.46
CA GLY A 80 -13.06 13.82 5.10
C GLY A 80 -13.61 12.58 5.83
N LEU A 81 -12.78 11.53 6.00
CA LEU A 81 -13.12 10.38 6.82
C LEU A 81 -12.64 10.56 8.25
N THR A 82 -13.40 10.02 9.19
CA THR A 82 -12.94 9.82 10.57
C THR A 82 -12.05 8.58 10.68
N ARG A 83 -11.24 8.47 11.74
CA ARG A 83 -10.43 7.27 12.02
C ARG A 83 -11.26 5.98 11.95
N ALA A 84 -12.45 5.97 12.54
CA ALA A 84 -13.34 4.81 12.56
C ALA A 84 -13.84 4.43 11.15
N GLU A 85 -14.10 5.42 10.29
CA GLU A 85 -14.47 5.16 8.89
C GLU A 85 -13.30 4.61 8.09
N VAL A 86 -12.07 5.06 8.34
CA VAL A 86 -10.85 4.49 7.75
C VAL A 86 -10.70 3.01 8.12
N GLU A 87 -10.97 2.64 9.38
CA GLU A 87 -10.95 1.22 9.79
C GLU A 87 -12.01 0.40 9.07
N VAL A 88 -13.23 0.93 8.97
CA VAL A 88 -14.33 0.24 8.27
C VAL A 88 -13.97 0.00 6.81
N VAL A 89 -13.44 1.01 6.12
CA VAL A 89 -12.98 0.88 4.73
C VAL A 89 -11.86 -0.16 4.63
N GLY A 90 -10.81 -0.05 5.46
CA GLY A 90 -9.69 -0.99 5.44
C GLY A 90 -10.14 -2.44 5.66
N LYS A 91 -11.04 -2.69 6.62
CA LYS A 91 -11.60 -4.02 6.86
C LYS A 91 -12.34 -4.56 5.65
N GLN A 92 -13.16 -3.74 5.00
CA GLN A 92 -13.94 -4.15 3.84
C GLN A 92 -13.06 -4.49 2.64
N GLU A 93 -12.06 -3.64 2.35
CA GLU A 93 -11.17 -3.84 1.20
C GLU A 93 -10.26 -5.06 1.35
N MET A 94 -9.85 -5.38 2.58
CA MET A 94 -8.97 -6.52 2.88
C MET A 94 -9.72 -7.76 3.39
N ASP A 95 -11.06 -7.74 3.38
CA ASP A 95 -11.94 -8.80 3.89
C ASP A 95 -11.56 -9.27 5.31
N LEU A 96 -11.34 -8.31 6.21
CA LEU A 96 -10.93 -8.57 7.59
C LEU A 96 -12.14 -8.62 8.53
N GLU A 97 -12.18 -9.64 9.38
CA GLU A 97 -13.17 -9.75 10.45
C GLU A 97 -13.04 -8.61 11.47
N GLU A 98 -11.80 -8.26 11.81
CA GLU A 98 -11.43 -7.19 12.75
C GLU A 98 -10.28 -6.36 12.18
N PHE A 99 -10.24 -5.07 12.52
CA PHE A 99 -9.11 -4.23 12.15
C PHE A 99 -7.89 -4.65 12.97
N PRO A 100 -6.67 -4.73 12.38
CA PRO A 100 -5.49 -5.18 13.10
C PRO A 100 -5.18 -4.26 14.28
N SER A 101 -4.64 -4.84 15.35
CA SER A 101 -4.13 -4.05 16.47
C SER A 101 -2.86 -3.31 16.05
N GLN A 102 -2.70 -2.09 16.54
CA GLN A 102 -1.47 -1.32 16.35
C GLN A 102 -0.30 -2.04 17.02
N GLU A 103 0.80 -2.21 16.30
CA GLU A 103 2.04 -2.83 16.80
C GLU A 103 3.10 -1.80 17.20
N GLY A 104 3.02 -0.57 16.69
CA GLY A 104 3.99 0.47 17.01
C GLY A 104 3.63 1.85 16.49
N SER A 105 4.57 2.77 16.61
CA SER A 105 4.46 4.11 16.07
C SER A 105 5.78 4.58 15.47
N TYR A 106 5.71 5.53 14.54
CA TYR A 106 6.87 6.14 13.91
C TYR A 106 6.61 7.60 13.56
N ASP A 107 7.48 8.50 14.00
CA ASP A 107 7.39 9.91 13.66
C ASP A 107 8.28 10.22 12.46
N SER A 108 7.70 10.73 11.37
CA SER A 108 8.44 11.34 10.27
C SER A 108 8.54 12.86 10.48
N ASP A 109 9.19 13.55 9.55
CA ASP A 109 9.28 15.02 9.59
C ASP A 109 7.90 15.70 9.42
N TYR A 110 6.91 15.01 8.87
CA TYR A 110 5.60 15.57 8.50
C TYR A 110 4.41 14.94 9.23
N LEU A 111 4.50 13.67 9.63
CA LEU A 111 3.37 12.88 10.10
C LEU A 111 3.78 11.94 11.24
N ALA A 112 2.85 11.71 12.17
CA ALA A 112 2.95 10.68 13.20
C ALA A 112 2.19 9.43 12.74
N TRP A 113 2.91 8.33 12.54
CA TRP A 113 2.39 7.09 11.97
C TRP A 113 2.06 6.07 13.06
N GLU A 114 0.86 5.49 12.97
CA GLU A 114 0.48 4.23 13.61
C GLU A 114 0.92 3.07 12.70
N LEU A 115 1.65 2.10 13.26
CA LEU A 115 2.19 0.97 12.51
C LEU A 115 1.43 -0.32 12.82
N TYR A 116 1.19 -1.11 11.77
CA TYR A 116 0.47 -2.37 11.81
C TYR A 116 1.22 -3.43 11.00
N ASP A 117 1.26 -4.67 11.50
CA ASP A 117 1.75 -5.85 10.80
C ASP A 117 0.70 -6.95 10.94
N PHE A 118 0.21 -7.45 9.81
CA PHE A 118 -0.78 -8.52 9.81
C PHE A 118 -0.71 -9.31 8.51
N ASN A 119 -1.46 -10.42 8.48
CA ASN A 119 -1.68 -11.16 7.25
C ASN A 119 -3.18 -11.21 6.95
N PHE A 120 -3.51 -11.29 5.68
CA PHE A 120 -4.84 -11.63 5.23
C PHE A 120 -4.77 -12.66 4.12
N PHE A 121 -5.88 -13.37 3.91
CA PHE A 121 -5.97 -14.38 2.88
C PHE A 121 -6.55 -13.75 1.61
N ASN A 122 -5.75 -13.71 0.54
CA ASN A 122 -6.26 -13.42 -0.79
C ASN A 122 -6.63 -14.76 -1.46
N TYR A 123 -7.90 -14.89 -1.84
CA TYR A 123 -8.45 -16.13 -2.39
C TYR A 123 -7.70 -16.65 -3.64
N TYR A 124 -7.09 -15.76 -4.42
CA TYR A 124 -6.39 -16.12 -5.65
C TYR A 124 -4.91 -16.44 -5.41
N ASP A 125 -4.33 -15.84 -4.37
CA ASP A 125 -2.90 -15.61 -4.28
C ASP A 125 -2.26 -16.17 -3.00
N GLY A 126 -3.09 -16.58 -2.03
CA GLY A 126 -2.64 -17.16 -0.77
C GLY A 126 -2.48 -16.13 0.34
N LEU A 127 -1.60 -16.43 1.30
CA LEU A 127 -1.40 -15.62 2.50
C LEU A 127 -0.51 -14.41 2.19
N VAL A 128 -1.11 -13.22 2.18
CA VAL A 128 -0.45 -11.94 1.94
C VAL A 128 -0.05 -11.34 3.28
N GLY A 129 1.22 -10.94 3.40
CA GLY A 129 1.69 -10.15 4.54
C GLY A 129 1.57 -8.66 4.23
N VAL A 130 1.26 -7.87 5.25
CA VAL A 130 1.05 -6.42 5.12
C VAL A 130 1.84 -5.70 6.20
N LYS A 131 2.69 -4.75 5.78
CA LYS A 131 3.14 -3.63 6.63
C LYS A 131 2.26 -2.43 6.30
N MET A 132 1.57 -1.89 7.29
CA MET A 132 0.65 -0.77 7.11
C MET A 132 0.99 0.38 8.05
N GLY A 133 0.99 1.59 7.52
CA GLY A 133 1.14 2.84 8.24
C GLY A 133 -0.11 3.68 8.04
N ILE A 134 -0.66 4.23 9.13
CA ILE A 134 -1.78 5.18 9.08
C ILE A 134 -1.37 6.43 9.86
N ALA A 135 -1.58 7.60 9.27
CA ALA A 135 -1.32 8.88 9.91
C ALA A 135 -2.48 9.86 9.71
N GLU A 136 -2.75 10.66 10.73
CA GLU A 136 -3.66 11.79 10.65
C GLU A 136 -2.92 13.00 10.05
N GLY A 137 -3.47 13.55 8.97
CA GLY A 137 -3.11 14.86 8.45
C GLY A 137 -4.18 15.90 8.77
N GLU A 138 -3.99 17.14 8.30
CA GLU A 138 -4.92 18.25 8.57
C GLU A 138 -6.33 18.00 8.02
N ASP A 139 -6.43 17.49 6.78
CA ASP A 139 -7.72 17.30 6.07
C ASP A 139 -7.98 15.84 5.64
N ALA A 140 -7.06 14.93 5.93
CA ALA A 140 -7.12 13.55 5.44
C ALA A 140 -6.41 12.57 6.37
N TRP A 141 -6.81 11.31 6.27
CA TRP A 141 -6.01 10.19 6.76
C TRP A 141 -5.13 9.65 5.65
N TYR A 142 -3.83 9.55 5.90
CA TYR A 142 -2.88 8.98 4.97
C TYR A 142 -2.60 7.54 5.34
N THR A 143 -2.66 6.66 4.35
CA THR A 143 -2.45 5.22 4.55
C THR A 143 -1.45 4.71 3.53
N VAL A 144 -0.45 3.96 4.02
CA VAL A 144 0.57 3.30 3.21
C VAL A 144 0.55 1.81 3.53
N LEU A 145 0.48 0.96 2.50
CA LEU A 145 0.60 -0.49 2.64
C LEU A 145 1.74 -1.00 1.76
N ALA A 146 2.64 -1.79 2.32
CA ALA A 146 3.55 -2.64 1.58
C ALA A 146 3.09 -4.09 1.76
N CYS A 147 2.60 -4.69 0.68
CA CYS A 147 2.07 -6.05 0.67
C CYS A 147 2.94 -6.96 -0.20
N GLY A 148 2.95 -8.24 0.13
CA GLY A 148 3.63 -9.27 -0.64
C GLY A 148 3.42 -10.66 -0.05
N ASP A 149 4.22 -11.63 -0.48
CA ASP A 149 4.22 -12.96 0.13
C ASP A 149 4.52 -12.83 1.64
N SER A 150 3.62 -13.34 2.48
CA SER A 150 3.74 -13.25 3.94
C SER A 150 5.08 -13.76 4.50
N ARG A 151 5.71 -14.72 3.81
CA ARG A 151 7.02 -15.28 4.19
C ARG A 151 8.17 -14.32 3.91
N GLU A 152 8.01 -13.41 2.96
CA GLU A 152 9.00 -12.38 2.64
C GLU A 152 8.79 -11.13 3.48
N VAL A 153 7.55 -10.67 3.59
CA VAL A 153 7.19 -9.42 4.28
C VAL A 153 7.61 -9.44 5.75
N ARG A 154 7.41 -10.57 6.43
CA ARG A 154 7.62 -10.69 7.89
C ARG A 154 9.06 -11.02 8.31
N LYS A 155 10.01 -11.17 7.38
CA LYS A 155 11.42 -11.29 7.77
C LYS A 155 11.86 -9.97 8.41
N ALA A 156 12.49 -10.03 9.58
CA ALA A 156 13.17 -8.86 10.13
C ALA A 156 14.22 -8.39 9.11
N GLU A 157 14.32 -7.08 8.89
CA GLU A 157 15.18 -6.48 7.85
C GLU A 157 14.80 -6.94 6.44
N SER A 158 13.52 -7.21 6.18
CA SER A 158 13.04 -7.55 4.84
C SER A 158 13.14 -6.35 3.90
N TYR A 159 13.19 -6.67 2.60
CA TYR A 159 12.95 -5.73 1.52
C TYR A 159 11.74 -4.82 1.77
N TYR A 160 10.67 -5.39 2.32
CA TYR A 160 9.40 -4.70 2.58
C TYR A 160 9.51 -3.73 3.74
N GLU A 161 10.22 -4.10 4.81
CA GLU A 161 10.46 -3.21 5.95
C GLU A 161 11.27 -1.98 5.52
N THR A 162 12.34 -2.17 4.75
CA THR A 162 13.16 -1.06 4.27
C THR A 162 12.38 -0.14 3.33
N LEU A 163 11.69 -0.71 2.32
CA LEU A 163 10.86 0.07 1.40
C LEU A 163 9.77 0.86 2.16
N PHE A 164 9.03 0.18 3.03
CA PHE A 164 7.95 0.77 3.80
C PHE A 164 8.43 1.94 4.65
N MET A 165 9.52 1.77 5.40
CA MET A 165 10.05 2.85 6.25
C MET A 165 10.57 4.03 5.42
N HIS A 166 11.21 3.80 4.27
CA HIS A 166 11.60 4.90 3.38
C HIS A 166 10.41 5.66 2.82
N VAL A 167 9.33 4.97 2.48
CA VAL A 167 8.09 5.60 2.03
C VAL A 167 7.53 6.50 3.14
N LEU A 168 7.37 5.97 4.36
CA LEU A 168 6.84 6.75 5.49
C LEU A 168 7.69 7.98 5.81
N TYR A 169 9.02 7.81 5.80
CA TYR A 169 9.96 8.90 6.07
C TYR A 169 9.82 10.06 5.07
N ASN A 170 9.65 9.75 3.78
CA ASN A 170 9.56 10.77 2.73
C ASN A 170 8.11 11.21 2.43
N PHE A 171 7.11 10.68 3.15
CA PHE A 171 5.72 10.99 2.88
C PHE A 171 5.36 12.37 3.44
N GLU A 172 4.94 13.25 2.55
CA GLU A 172 4.69 14.66 2.81
C GLU A 172 3.32 15.04 2.23
N PRO A 173 2.35 15.43 3.07
CA PRO A 173 1.11 16.07 2.62
C PRO A 173 1.42 17.30 1.75
N LEU A 174 0.66 17.49 0.66
CA LEU A 174 0.71 18.74 -0.09
C LEU A 174 -0.20 19.77 0.57
N GLU A 175 0.28 21.02 0.67
CA GLU A 175 -0.51 22.20 1.08
C GLU A 175 -1.61 22.56 0.07
#